data_AF-A0A1R3L0T3-F1
#
_entry.id   AF-A0A1R3L0T3-F1
#
_cell.length_a   1.000
_cell.length_b   1.000
_cell.length_c   1.000
_cell.angle_alpha   90.00
_cell.angle_beta   90.00
_cell.angle_gamma   90.00
#
_symmetry.space_group_name_H-M   'P 1'
#
loop_
_entity.id
_entity.type
_entity.pdbx_description
1 polymer ?
#
loop_
_entity_poly.entity_id
_entity_poly.type
_entity_poly.pdbx_seq_one_letter_code
_entity_poly.pdbx_strand_id
1 'polypeptide(L)'
;MIARMHKSAVFANVGRGSTVDEPALVQALLNGDIAGAVLDVTEQEPLPNDHPLWDCPNVILSQHSGGGYADEFKDLIDIFLNNLHKFLAHEPLDNIIDPKKGKTYLCGLMQTIRYLVLFLGITFVFSSCGNFEKLRKKGTDEQKYQAALTYYKKGDYDKAVLLFEELKPILKGSDQQEMATFYEAYCQYADGYGCHAELHQCVSTE
;
A
#
# COMPACT_ATOMS: atom_id res chain seq x y z
N MET A 1 -8.96 -18.21 0.13
CA MET A 1 -9.25 -19.65 0.34
C MET A 1 -10.57 -20.04 -0.30
N ILE A 2 -11.67 -19.40 0.10
CA ILE A 2 -13.04 -19.69 -0.38
C ILE A 2 -13.14 -19.72 -1.92
N ALA A 3 -12.61 -18.73 -2.62
CA ALA A 3 -12.64 -18.66 -4.10
C ALA A 3 -11.94 -19.82 -4.83
N ARG A 4 -11.17 -20.67 -4.13
CA ARG A 4 -10.49 -21.84 -4.71
C ARG A 4 -11.23 -23.15 -4.43
N MET A 5 -12.33 -23.11 -3.69
CA MET A 5 -13.13 -24.29 -3.36
C MET A 5 -13.90 -24.76 -4.59
N HIS A 6 -14.17 -26.06 -4.66
CA HIS A 6 -15.03 -26.62 -5.70
C HIS A 6 -16.48 -26.19 -5.48
N LYS A 7 -17.26 -26.04 -6.55
CA LYS A 7 -18.67 -25.60 -6.47
C LYS A 7 -19.54 -26.50 -5.59
N SER A 8 -19.24 -27.79 -5.53
CA SER A 8 -19.95 -28.76 -4.70
C SER A 8 -19.41 -28.87 -3.26
N ALA A 9 -18.46 -28.03 -2.86
CA ALA A 9 -17.83 -28.13 -1.54
C ALA A 9 -18.75 -27.55 -0.46
N VAL A 10 -18.69 -28.16 0.73
CA VAL A 10 -19.29 -27.62 1.96
C VAL A 10 -18.16 -27.14 2.86
N PHE A 11 -18.21 -25.88 3.26
CA PHE A 11 -17.25 -25.31 4.20
C PHE A 11 -17.67 -25.61 5.64
N ALA A 12 -16.75 -26.04 6.50
CA ALA A 12 -17.05 -26.27 7.91
C ALA A 12 -16.05 -25.54 8.80
N ASN A 13 -16.54 -24.79 9.79
CA ASN A 13 -15.70 -24.13 10.78
C ASN A 13 -16.24 -24.35 12.20
N VAL A 14 -15.44 -25.09 12.99
CA VAL A 14 -15.65 -25.35 14.43
C VAL A 14 -14.48 -24.81 15.26
N GLY A 15 -13.63 -23.97 14.65
CA GLY A 15 -12.40 -23.47 15.25
C GLY A 15 -12.57 -22.07 15.81
N ARG A 16 -12.28 -21.05 15.00
CA ARG A 16 -12.43 -19.63 15.35
C ARG A 16 -13.00 -18.87 14.16
N GLY A 17 -13.97 -17.98 14.38
CA GLY A 17 -14.53 -17.16 13.31
C GLY A 17 -13.48 -16.34 12.57
N SER A 18 -12.51 -15.77 13.31
CA SER A 18 -11.41 -14.97 12.76
C SER A 18 -10.41 -15.72 11.87
N THR A 19 -10.57 -17.02 11.66
CA THR A 19 -9.71 -17.81 10.74
C THR A 19 -10.19 -17.79 9.29
N VAL A 20 -11.40 -17.28 9.04
CA VAL A 20 -11.97 -17.13 7.71
C VAL A 20 -12.33 -15.67 7.46
N ASP A 21 -12.20 -15.25 6.20
CA ASP A 21 -12.79 -13.99 5.72
C ASP A 21 -14.30 -14.21 5.59
N GLU A 22 -15.05 -13.84 6.64
CA GLU A 22 -16.49 -14.06 6.75
C GLU A 22 -17.29 -13.32 5.66
N PRO A 23 -16.98 -12.05 5.31
CA PRO A 23 -17.59 -11.39 4.15
C PRO A 23 -17.38 -12.16 2.84
N ALA A 24 -16.18 -12.69 2.59
CA ALA A 24 -15.93 -13.49 1.39
C ALA A 24 -16.68 -14.82 1.39
N LEU A 25 -16.85 -15.45 2.56
CA LEU A 25 -17.67 -16.65 2.73
C LEU A 25 -19.14 -16.38 2.45
N VAL A 26 -19.71 -15.31 3.04
CA VAL A 26 -21.09 -14.86 2.80
C VAL A 26 -21.33 -14.65 1.31
N GLN A 27 -20.43 -13.93 0.62
CA GLN A 27 -20.57 -13.67 -0.80
C GLN A 27 -20.60 -14.96 -1.62
N ALA A 28 -19.69 -15.91 -1.32
CA ALA A 28 -19.63 -17.19 -2.02
C ALA A 28 -20.89 -18.06 -1.80
N LEU A 29 -21.47 -18.00 -0.60
CA LEU A 29 -22.72 -18.69 -0.28
C LEU A 29 -23.91 -18.09 -1.02
N LEU A 30 -24.04 -16.76 -0.99
CA LEU A 30 -25.12 -16.04 -1.70
C LEU A 30 -25.05 -16.25 -3.21
N ASN A 31 -23.84 -16.32 -3.78
CA ASN A 31 -23.62 -16.57 -5.21
C ASN A 31 -23.81 -18.05 -5.60
N GLY A 32 -23.83 -18.98 -4.65
CA GLY A 32 -23.79 -20.41 -4.92
C GLY A 32 -22.45 -20.88 -5.52
N ASP A 33 -21.35 -20.19 -5.17
CA ASP A 33 -19.99 -20.56 -5.56
C ASP A 33 -19.49 -21.79 -4.79
N ILE A 34 -20.11 -22.08 -3.63
CA ILE A 34 -19.96 -23.31 -2.86
C ILE A 34 -21.34 -23.88 -2.51
N ALA A 35 -21.42 -25.17 -2.17
CA ALA A 35 -22.68 -25.84 -1.93
C ALA A 35 -23.36 -25.43 -0.62
N GLY A 36 -22.57 -25.00 0.38
CA GLY A 36 -23.08 -24.57 1.67
C GLY A 36 -21.99 -24.42 2.73
N ALA A 37 -22.41 -24.14 3.96
CA ALA A 37 -21.51 -24.04 5.10
C ALA A 37 -22.12 -24.58 6.41
N VAL A 38 -21.27 -25.08 7.31
CA VAL A 38 -21.60 -25.46 8.68
C VAL A 38 -20.69 -24.69 9.63
N LEU A 39 -21.26 -23.79 10.42
CA LEU A 39 -20.52 -22.84 11.23
C LEU A 39 -20.96 -22.93 12.70
N ASP A 40 -20.02 -23.28 13.57
CA ASP A 40 -20.18 -23.21 15.03
C ASP A 40 -19.67 -21.90 15.61
N VAL A 41 -18.81 -21.20 14.85
CA VAL A 41 -18.14 -19.97 15.25
C VAL A 41 -18.31 -18.91 14.18
N THR A 42 -18.43 -17.66 14.61
CA THR A 42 -18.55 -16.47 13.74
C THR A 42 -17.53 -15.42 14.15
N GLU A 43 -17.21 -14.47 13.26
CA GLU A 43 -16.21 -13.44 13.56
C GLU A 43 -16.62 -12.58 14.78
N GLN A 44 -17.90 -12.24 14.83
CA GLN A 44 -18.54 -11.60 15.98
C GLN A 44 -19.50 -12.56 16.66
N GLU A 45 -19.37 -12.70 17.99
CA GLU A 45 -20.22 -13.53 18.81
C GLU A 45 -20.77 -12.72 20.02
N PRO A 46 -22.09 -12.73 20.28
CA PRO A 46 -23.14 -13.39 19.52
C PRO A 46 -23.34 -12.75 18.14
N LEU A 47 -23.81 -13.55 17.17
CA LEU A 47 -24.05 -13.08 15.80
C LEU A 47 -25.14 -11.99 15.80
N PRO A 48 -24.89 -10.79 15.24
CA PRO A 48 -25.89 -9.73 15.17
C PRO A 48 -27.15 -10.18 14.41
N ASN A 49 -28.33 -9.71 14.84
CA ASN A 49 -29.61 -10.12 14.23
C ASN A 49 -29.76 -9.69 12.76
N ASP A 50 -29.03 -8.66 12.34
CA ASP A 50 -28.98 -8.13 10.98
C ASP A 50 -27.85 -8.73 10.13
N HIS A 51 -27.18 -9.78 10.63
CA HIS A 51 -26.05 -10.37 9.95
C HIS A 51 -26.45 -11.20 8.70
N PRO A 52 -25.79 -11.04 7.54
CA PRO A 52 -26.17 -11.73 6.30
C PRO A 52 -26.14 -13.26 6.35
N LEU A 53 -25.37 -13.85 7.29
CA LEU A 53 -25.33 -15.31 7.46
C LEU A 53 -26.70 -15.91 7.80
N TRP A 54 -27.63 -15.13 8.38
CA TRP A 54 -29.00 -15.57 8.64
C TRP A 54 -29.80 -15.85 7.36
N ASP A 55 -29.48 -15.15 6.27
CA ASP A 55 -30.19 -15.23 4.99
C ASP A 55 -29.47 -16.12 3.96
N CYS A 56 -28.27 -16.61 4.29
CA CYS A 56 -27.47 -17.40 3.35
C CYS A 56 -28.10 -18.79 3.09
N PRO A 57 -28.23 -19.21 1.82
CA PRO A 57 -28.77 -20.53 1.48
C PRO A 57 -27.81 -21.65 1.89
N ASN A 58 -28.35 -22.79 2.30
CA ASN A 58 -27.59 -24.00 2.66
C ASN A 58 -26.52 -23.75 3.74
N VAL A 59 -26.81 -22.86 4.70
CA VAL A 59 -25.98 -22.62 5.88
C VAL A 59 -26.63 -23.23 7.11
N ILE A 60 -25.83 -23.99 7.88
CA ILE A 60 -26.18 -24.44 9.22
C ILE A 60 -25.34 -23.64 10.21
N LEU A 61 -26.02 -22.86 11.04
CA LEU A 61 -25.42 -22.14 12.17
C LEU A 61 -25.72 -22.91 13.45
N SER A 62 -24.68 -23.27 14.21
CA SER A 62 -24.81 -23.62 15.63
C SER A 62 -24.33 -22.48 16.51
N GLN A 63 -24.81 -22.44 17.75
CA GLN A 63 -24.20 -21.61 18.78
C GLN A 63 -22.84 -22.22 19.11
N HIS A 64 -21.82 -21.42 19.40
CA HIS A 64 -20.44 -21.84 19.75
C HIS A 64 -20.43 -22.84 20.92
N SER A 65 -20.73 -24.09 20.59
CA SER A 65 -21.11 -25.19 21.50
C SER A 65 -20.73 -26.54 20.92
N GLY A 66 -19.99 -26.58 19.80
CA GLY A 66 -19.43 -27.80 19.23
C GLY A 66 -18.27 -28.38 20.06
N GLY A 67 -17.81 -27.66 21.08
CA GLY A 67 -16.81 -28.12 22.05
C GLY A 67 -17.39 -28.86 23.25
N GLY A 68 -16.51 -29.52 23.99
CA GLY A 68 -16.84 -30.23 25.23
C GLY A 68 -17.23 -31.70 25.02
N TYR A 69 -17.00 -32.50 26.07
CA TYR A 69 -17.40 -33.91 26.15
C TYR A 69 -17.62 -34.30 27.61
N ALA A 70 -18.19 -35.48 27.84
CA ALA A 70 -18.69 -35.90 29.16
C ALA A 70 -17.68 -35.77 30.31
N ASP A 71 -16.40 -36.07 30.04
CA ASP A 71 -15.34 -36.10 31.06
C ASP A 71 -14.38 -34.90 30.98
N GLU A 72 -14.71 -33.86 30.21
CA GLU A 72 -13.82 -32.70 29.98
C GLU A 72 -13.35 -32.05 31.30
N PHE A 73 -14.25 -31.83 32.24
CA PHE A 73 -13.90 -31.23 33.54
C PHE A 73 -12.91 -32.09 34.33
N LYS A 74 -13.07 -33.41 34.28
CA LYS A 74 -12.15 -34.33 34.96
C LYS A 74 -10.76 -34.22 34.36
N ASP A 75 -10.66 -34.29 33.04
CA ASP A 75 -9.37 -34.29 32.35
C ASP A 75 -8.66 -32.92 32.47
N LEU A 76 -9.42 -31.82 32.46
CA LEU A 76 -8.89 -30.48 32.75
C LEU A 76 -8.29 -30.38 34.16
N ILE A 77 -8.99 -30.93 35.15
CA ILE A 77 -8.51 -30.96 36.55
C ILE A 77 -7.26 -31.83 36.65
N ASP A 78 -7.25 -33.00 36.02
CA ASP A 78 -6.11 -33.91 36.04
C ASP A 78 -4.86 -33.26 35.40
N ILE A 79 -5.02 -32.56 34.26
CA ILE A 79 -3.94 -31.78 33.63
C ILE A 79 -3.47 -30.65 34.55
N PHE A 80 -4.39 -29.92 35.18
CA PHE A 80 -4.06 -28.82 36.07
C PHE A 80 -3.27 -29.31 37.29
N LEU A 81 -3.75 -30.36 37.97
CA LEU A 81 -3.10 -30.92 39.16
C LEU A 81 -1.70 -31.47 38.83
N ASN A 82 -1.54 -32.15 37.68
CA ASN A 82 -0.24 -32.60 37.22
C ASN A 82 0.74 -31.44 37.00
N ASN A 83 0.28 -30.38 36.33
CA ASN A 83 1.10 -29.18 36.12
C ASN A 83 1.37 -28.40 37.42
N LEU A 84 0.44 -28.40 38.38
CA LEU A 84 0.65 -27.79 39.69
C LEU A 84 1.76 -28.52 40.47
N HIS A 85 1.77 -29.85 40.47
CA HIS A 85 2.85 -30.63 41.08
C HIS A 85 4.20 -30.33 40.42
N LYS A 86 4.27 -30.32 39.09
CA LYS A 86 5.49 -29.97 38.34
C LYS A 86 5.97 -28.56 38.64
N PHE A 87 5.05 -27.60 38.72
CA PHE A 87 5.36 -26.21 39.06
C PHE A 87 6.01 -26.09 40.45
N LEU A 88 5.44 -26.76 41.46
CA LEU A 88 5.96 -26.74 42.83
C LEU A 88 7.32 -27.46 42.95
N ALA A 89 7.56 -28.47 42.11
CA ALA A 89 8.83 -29.21 42.04
C ALA A 89 9.90 -28.53 41.17
N HIS A 90 9.60 -27.37 40.57
CA HIS A 90 10.46 -26.71 39.57
C HIS A 90 10.78 -27.59 38.34
N GLU A 91 9.85 -28.45 37.96
CA GLU A 91 9.94 -29.30 36.79
C GLU A 91 9.31 -28.63 35.55
N PRO A 92 9.69 -29.04 34.33
CA PRO A 92 9.06 -28.56 33.11
C PRO A 92 7.56 -28.91 33.05
N LEU A 93 6.73 -27.91 32.74
CA LEU A 93 5.28 -28.08 32.58
C LEU A 93 4.93 -28.74 31.24
N ASP A 94 3.82 -29.46 31.21
CA ASP A 94 3.23 -29.97 29.98
C ASP A 94 2.37 -28.91 29.30
N ASN A 95 2.17 -29.04 27.98
CA ASN A 95 1.27 -28.19 27.19
C ASN A 95 1.59 -26.68 27.25
N ILE A 96 2.87 -26.31 27.39
CA ILE A 96 3.29 -24.91 27.36
C ILE A 96 2.94 -24.28 26.01
N ILE A 97 2.08 -23.26 26.04
CA ILE A 97 1.77 -22.43 24.87
C ILE A 97 2.77 -21.29 24.78
N ASP A 98 3.45 -21.16 23.64
CA ASP A 98 4.31 -20.03 23.32
C ASP A 98 3.55 -19.02 22.44
N PRO A 99 3.13 -17.86 22.97
CA PRO A 99 2.39 -16.85 22.21
C PRO A 99 3.22 -16.24 21.07
N LYS A 100 4.55 -16.30 21.14
CA LYS A 100 5.44 -15.75 20.11
C LYS A 100 5.46 -16.63 18.88
N LYS A 101 5.44 -17.96 19.04
CA LYS A 101 5.32 -18.90 17.90
C LYS A 101 4.06 -18.65 17.08
N GLY A 102 2.92 -18.36 17.72
CA GLY A 102 1.67 -18.03 17.01
C GLY A 102 1.74 -16.76 16.16
N LYS A 103 2.51 -15.74 16.59
CA LYS A 103 2.67 -14.47 15.85
C LYS A 103 3.68 -14.53 14.71
N THR A 104 4.50 -15.58 14.64
CA THR A 104 5.68 -15.60 13.76
C THR A 104 5.31 -15.77 12.28
N TYR A 105 4.17 -16.39 11.96
CA TYR A 105 3.79 -16.67 10.56
C TYR A 105 3.35 -15.44 9.75
N LEU A 106 2.80 -14.39 10.41
CA LEU A 106 2.40 -13.15 9.73
C LEU A 106 3.47 -12.05 9.79
N CYS A 107 4.29 -12.04 10.85
CA CYS A 107 5.21 -10.92 11.11
C CYS A 107 6.51 -10.98 10.29
N GLY A 108 7.01 -12.17 9.96
CA GLY A 108 8.29 -12.32 9.25
C GLY A 108 8.28 -11.66 7.86
N LEU A 109 7.25 -11.94 7.06
CA LEU A 109 7.13 -11.39 5.70
C LEU A 109 6.93 -9.87 5.71
N MET A 110 6.12 -9.36 6.64
CA MET A 110 5.87 -7.92 6.78
C MET A 110 7.11 -7.15 7.25
N GLN A 111 7.93 -7.73 8.13
CA GLN A 111 9.20 -7.12 8.54
C GLN A 111 10.18 -7.02 7.37
N THR A 112 10.34 -8.09 6.59
CA THR A 112 11.26 -8.08 5.43
C THR A 112 10.85 -7.04 4.39
N ILE A 113 9.55 -6.91 4.08
CA ILE A 113 9.04 -5.90 3.15
C ILE A 113 9.29 -4.49 3.68
N ARG A 114 9.07 -4.25 4.98
CA ARG A 114 9.31 -2.93 5.60
C ARG A 114 10.78 -2.51 5.49
N TYR A 115 11.72 -3.42 5.73
CA TYR A 115 13.15 -3.13 5.58
C TYR A 115 13.54 -2.90 4.13
N LEU A 116 12.93 -3.63 3.19
CA LEU A 116 13.19 -3.46 1.76
C LEU A 116 12.68 -2.11 1.22
N VAL A 117 11.48 -1.68 1.65
CA VAL A 117 10.92 -0.37 1.31
C VAL A 117 11.75 0.77 1.91
N LEU A 118 12.18 0.65 3.18
CA LEU A 118 13.06 1.63 3.81
C LEU A 118 14.41 1.71 3.09
N PHE A 119 14.99 0.58 2.71
CA PHE A 119 16.25 0.53 1.97
C PHE A 119 16.12 1.19 0.59
N LEU A 120 15.08 0.83 -0.18
CA LEU A 120 14.82 1.44 -1.50
C LEU A 120 14.57 2.96 -1.38
N GLY A 121 13.78 3.40 -0.40
CA GLY A 121 13.53 4.81 -0.14
C GLY A 121 14.82 5.59 0.16
N ILE A 122 15.70 5.03 0.99
CA ILE A 122 17.01 5.64 1.29
C ILE A 122 17.87 5.75 0.03
N THR A 123 17.95 4.70 -0.79
CA THR A 123 18.75 4.73 -2.02
C THR A 123 18.24 5.74 -3.06
N PHE A 124 16.92 5.94 -3.14
CA PHE A 124 16.32 6.92 -4.06
C PHE A 124 16.74 8.35 -3.70
N VAL A 125 16.73 8.70 -2.41
CA VAL A 125 17.12 10.04 -1.92
C VAL A 125 18.56 10.41 -2.27
N PHE A 126 19.50 9.46 -2.24
CA PHE A 126 20.91 9.76 -2.54
C PHE A 126 21.26 9.80 -4.04
N SER A 127 20.38 9.32 -4.91
CA SER A 127 20.63 9.26 -6.35
C SER A 127 20.20 10.53 -7.11
N SER A 128 19.38 11.40 -6.51
CA SER A 128 18.78 12.56 -7.18
C SER A 128 19.66 13.83 -7.15
N CYS A 129 20.87 13.74 -7.70
CA CYS A 129 21.65 14.93 -8.07
C CYS A 129 21.93 14.89 -9.57
N GLY A 130 20.91 15.29 -10.35
CA GLY A 130 20.96 15.32 -11.80
C GLY A 130 22.06 16.23 -12.34
N ASN A 131 22.64 15.86 -13.48
CA ASN A 131 23.73 16.62 -14.13
C ASN A 131 23.34 18.07 -14.45
N PHE A 132 22.06 18.35 -14.66
CA PHE A 132 21.51 19.70 -14.85
C PHE A 132 21.71 20.58 -13.61
N GLU A 133 21.37 20.09 -12.41
CA GLU A 133 21.54 20.86 -11.17
C GLU A 133 23.01 21.11 -10.84
N LYS A 134 23.91 20.17 -11.19
CA LYS A 134 25.35 20.38 -11.07
C LYS A 134 25.84 21.50 -11.99
N LEU A 135 25.37 21.53 -13.24
CA LEU A 135 25.71 22.56 -14.21
C LEU A 135 25.15 23.93 -13.81
N ARG A 136 23.89 24.00 -13.38
CA ARG A 136 23.26 25.26 -12.96
C ARG A 136 23.98 25.89 -11.77
N LYS A 137 24.36 25.08 -10.77
CA LYS A 137 25.02 25.56 -9.54
C LYS A 137 26.51 25.88 -9.68
N LYS A 138 27.22 25.24 -10.61
CA LYS A 138 28.70 25.31 -10.67
C LYS A 138 29.29 25.65 -12.06
N GLY A 139 28.47 25.69 -13.11
CA GLY A 139 28.92 26.01 -14.47
C GLY A 139 29.17 27.51 -14.69
N THR A 140 30.03 27.83 -15.64
CA THR A 140 30.25 29.22 -16.08
C THR A 140 29.10 29.70 -16.97
N ASP A 141 28.95 31.02 -17.13
CA ASP A 141 27.85 31.61 -17.90
C ASP A 141 27.84 31.14 -19.36
N GLU A 142 29.02 31.03 -19.99
CA GLU A 142 29.16 30.49 -21.34
C GLU A 142 28.76 29.01 -21.40
N GLN A 143 29.14 28.20 -20.41
CA GLN A 143 28.74 26.79 -20.34
C GLN A 143 27.22 26.63 -20.17
N LYS A 144 26.60 27.50 -19.36
CA LYS A 144 25.14 27.53 -19.19
C LYS A 144 24.45 27.94 -20.48
N TYR A 145 24.98 28.93 -21.21
CA TYR A 145 24.40 29.39 -22.49
C TYR A 145 24.45 28.30 -23.57
N GLN A 146 25.61 27.65 -23.75
CA GLN A 146 25.75 26.54 -24.70
C GLN A 146 24.88 25.34 -24.31
N ALA A 147 24.75 25.07 -23.02
CA ALA A 147 23.85 24.02 -22.54
C ALA A 147 22.38 24.37 -22.77
N ALA A 148 21.97 25.62 -22.56
CA ALA A 148 20.62 26.09 -22.84
C ALA A 148 20.26 25.90 -24.32
N LEU A 149 21.16 26.26 -25.23
CA LEU A 149 21.00 25.98 -26.67
C LEU A 149 20.95 24.48 -26.98
N THR A 150 21.71 23.67 -26.25
CA THR A 150 21.71 22.22 -26.42
C THR A 150 20.38 21.60 -25.96
N TYR A 151 19.82 22.06 -24.84
CA TYR A 151 18.51 21.62 -24.35
C TYR A 151 17.38 22.08 -25.26
N TYR A 152 17.43 23.34 -25.73
CA TYR A 152 16.53 23.87 -26.75
C TYR A 152 16.51 22.99 -28.01
N LYS A 153 17.68 22.68 -28.58
CA LYS A 153 17.79 21.82 -29.78
C LYS A 153 17.29 20.39 -29.55
N LYS A 154 17.31 19.91 -28.31
CA LYS A 154 16.81 18.58 -27.92
C LYS A 154 15.32 18.57 -27.61
N GLY A 155 14.65 19.73 -27.57
CA GLY A 155 13.25 19.86 -27.16
C GLY A 155 13.01 19.73 -25.65
N ASP A 156 14.06 19.88 -24.82
CA ASP A 156 13.95 19.89 -23.35
C ASP A 156 13.80 21.35 -22.90
N TYR A 157 12.66 21.92 -23.26
CA TYR A 157 12.39 23.36 -23.19
C TYR A 157 12.33 23.88 -21.74
N ASP A 158 11.77 23.12 -20.80
CA ASP A 158 11.80 23.42 -19.36
C ASP A 158 13.22 23.76 -18.84
N LYS A 159 14.21 22.93 -19.19
CA LYS A 159 15.60 23.15 -18.78
C LYS A 159 16.27 24.30 -19.51
N ALA A 160 15.88 24.53 -20.76
CA ALA A 160 16.40 25.64 -21.57
C ALA A 160 15.91 26.99 -21.01
N VAL A 161 14.61 27.11 -20.70
CA VAL A 161 13.99 28.31 -20.12
C VAL A 161 14.68 28.69 -18.81
N LEU A 162 14.82 27.74 -17.88
CA LEU A 162 15.46 27.99 -16.59
C LEU A 162 16.88 28.57 -16.70
N LEU A 163 17.66 28.10 -17.69
CA LEU A 163 19.01 28.63 -17.91
C LEU A 163 18.99 29.99 -18.61
N PHE A 164 18.10 30.22 -19.57
CA PHE A 164 17.98 31.51 -20.24
C PHE A 164 17.48 32.61 -19.31
N GLU A 165 16.52 32.32 -18.43
CA GLU A 165 16.04 33.24 -17.39
C GLU A 165 17.17 33.68 -16.44
N GLU A 166 18.04 32.74 -16.03
CA GLU A 166 19.17 33.03 -15.15
C GLU A 166 20.24 33.88 -15.86
N LEU A 167 20.44 33.67 -17.16
CA LEU A 167 21.47 34.36 -17.95
C LEU A 167 21.05 35.75 -18.43
N LYS A 168 19.75 35.99 -18.66
CA LYS A 168 19.25 37.28 -19.20
C LYS A 168 19.64 38.52 -18.39
N PRO A 169 19.61 38.51 -17.04
CA PRO A 169 20.10 39.63 -16.24
C PRO A 169 21.60 39.87 -16.39
N ILE A 170 22.38 38.81 -16.61
CA ILE A 170 23.85 38.84 -16.72
C ILE A 170 24.26 39.37 -18.09
N LEU A 171 23.58 38.92 -19.15
CA LEU A 171 23.89 39.25 -20.54
C LEU A 171 23.35 40.63 -20.98
N LYS A 172 22.92 41.48 -20.05
CA LYS A 172 22.17 42.71 -20.34
C LYS A 172 22.87 43.62 -21.36
N GLY A 173 22.18 43.93 -22.46
CA GLY A 173 22.65 44.80 -23.53
C GLY A 173 23.58 44.13 -24.54
N SER A 174 23.66 42.79 -24.55
CA SER A 174 24.40 42.01 -25.56
C SER A 174 23.46 41.34 -26.57
N ASP A 175 23.98 41.05 -27.76
CA ASP A 175 23.27 40.26 -28.79
C ASP A 175 22.83 38.89 -28.24
N GLN A 176 23.62 38.31 -27.33
CA GLN A 176 23.28 37.03 -26.68
C GLN A 176 22.02 37.13 -25.82
N GLN A 177 21.71 38.30 -25.24
CA GLN A 177 20.48 38.51 -24.48
C GLN A 177 19.25 38.56 -25.39
N GLU A 178 19.35 39.22 -26.54
CA GLU A 178 18.27 39.24 -27.52
C GLU A 178 17.94 37.82 -28.00
N MET A 179 18.99 37.05 -28.31
CA MET A 179 18.85 35.64 -28.70
C MET A 179 18.32 34.77 -27.55
N ALA A 180 18.79 34.95 -26.31
CA ALA A 180 18.27 34.23 -25.15
C ALA A 180 16.77 34.49 -24.95
N THR A 181 16.34 35.75 -25.10
CA THR A 181 14.94 36.15 -24.97
C THR A 181 14.08 35.54 -26.07
N PHE A 182 14.60 35.51 -27.31
CA PHE A 182 13.94 34.84 -28.43
C PHE A 182 13.76 33.34 -28.18
N TYR A 183 14.83 32.64 -27.76
CA TYR A 183 14.77 31.20 -27.52
C TYR A 183 13.88 30.85 -26.33
N GLU A 184 13.91 31.62 -25.25
CA GLU A 184 13.01 31.46 -24.11
C GLU A 184 11.54 31.60 -24.53
N ALA A 185 11.20 32.67 -25.27
CA ALA A 185 9.84 32.88 -25.76
C ALA A 185 9.37 31.72 -26.66
N TYR A 186 10.25 31.20 -27.51
CA TYR A 186 9.94 30.01 -28.31
C TYR A 186 9.71 28.78 -27.43
N CYS A 187 10.58 28.54 -26.43
CA CYS A 187 10.43 27.40 -25.53
C CYS A 187 9.07 27.46 -24.80
N GLN A 188 8.70 28.62 -24.26
CA GLN A 188 7.42 28.83 -23.57
C GLN A 188 6.21 28.66 -24.50
N TYR A 189 6.34 29.06 -25.77
CA TYR A 189 5.33 28.79 -26.78
C TYR A 189 5.22 27.29 -27.09
N ALA A 190 6.35 26.61 -27.29
CA ALA A 190 6.41 25.20 -27.65
C ALA A 190 5.93 24.26 -26.52
N ASP A 191 6.17 24.62 -25.26
CA ASP A 191 5.67 23.90 -24.07
C ASP A 191 4.19 24.16 -23.76
N GLY A 192 3.51 25.01 -24.54
CA GLY A 192 2.07 25.27 -24.38
C GLY A 192 1.71 26.27 -23.28
N TYR A 193 2.68 26.91 -22.62
CA TYR A 193 2.42 27.99 -21.65
C TYR A 193 1.97 29.31 -22.32
N GLY A 194 2.18 29.46 -23.62
CA GLY A 194 1.80 30.65 -24.40
C GLY A 194 0.32 30.80 -24.78
N CYS A 195 -0.60 29.96 -24.30
CA CYS A 195 -2.04 30.06 -24.62
C CYS A 195 -2.93 30.62 -23.50
N HIS A 196 -2.37 31.15 -22.41
CA HIS A 196 -3.18 31.69 -21.29
C HIS A 196 -2.86 33.11 -20.81
N ALA A 197 -1.95 33.85 -21.46
CA ALA A 197 -1.68 35.24 -21.12
C ALA A 197 -1.89 36.15 -22.35
N GLU A 198 -3.17 36.49 -22.63
CA GLU A 198 -3.69 37.66 -23.38
C GLU A 198 -5.06 37.39 -24.06
N LEU A 199 -6.00 36.75 -23.35
CA LEU A 199 -7.43 36.71 -23.74
C LEU A 199 -8.38 37.33 -22.69
N HIS A 200 -7.84 38.22 -21.84
CA HIS A 200 -8.64 39.01 -20.89
C HIS A 200 -8.47 40.51 -21.14
N GLN A 201 -8.75 40.97 -22.36
CA GLN A 201 -9.26 42.32 -22.66
C GLN A 201 -9.43 42.46 -24.16
N CYS A 202 -10.61 42.07 -24.66
CA CYS A 202 -11.31 42.62 -25.83
C CYS A 202 -12.30 41.58 -26.36
N VAL A 203 -13.45 41.40 -25.71
CA VAL A 203 -14.78 41.34 -26.34
C VAL A 203 -15.83 41.63 -25.23
N SER A 204 -16.83 42.45 -25.60
CA SER A 204 -18.14 42.73 -24.98
C SER A 204 -18.25 43.71 -23.80
N THR A 205 -18.41 44.99 -24.14
CA THR A 205 -19.55 45.92 -23.85
C THR A 205 -19.21 47.20 -24.64
N GLU A 206 -19.92 47.71 -25.64
CA GLU A 206 -21.32 47.68 -26.09
C GLU A 206 -21.38 47.61 -27.64
#